data_AF-A0A4Q0Q8Y6-F1
#
_entry.id   AF-A0A4Q0Q8Y6-F1
#
_cell.length_a   1.000
_cell.length_b   1.000
_cell.length_c   1.000
_cell.angle_alpha   90.00
_cell.angle_beta   90.00
_cell.angle_gamma   90.00
#
_symmetry.space_group_name_H-M   'P 1'
#
loop_
_entity.id
_entity.type
_entity.pdbx_description
1 polymer ?
#
loop_
_entity_poly.entity_id
_entity_poly.type
_entity_poly.pdbx_seq_one_letter_code
_entity_poly.pdbx_strand_id
1 'polypeptide(L)'
;MLEALINARVADIVDPPRSWRKDMKAAFLRLPRDLQRYFAAHEKQREATIARALSERADAVKKLQAVEAKLSATEDRLDRAQAQLAKHEKANGNAENKDAPA
;
A
#
# COMPACT_ATOMS: atom_id res chain seq x y z
N MET A 1 33.83 39.14 11.43
CA MET A 1 33.19 38.64 12.69
C MET A 1 31.66 38.66 12.63
N LEU A 2 31.00 39.72 12.12
CA LEU A 2 29.53 39.75 12.01
C LEU A 2 28.92 38.65 11.10
N GLU A 3 29.54 38.36 9.95
CA GLU A 3 29.05 37.33 9.02
C GLU A 3 29.07 35.93 9.64
N ALA A 4 30.07 35.62 10.47
CA ALA A 4 30.17 34.32 11.15
C ALA A 4 29.07 34.14 12.20
N LEU A 5 28.66 35.21 12.90
CA LEU A 5 27.56 35.19 13.87
C LEU A 5 26.20 35.04 13.19
N ILE A 6 26.00 35.64 12.01
CA ILE A 6 24.79 35.47 11.20
C ILE A 6 24.72 34.03 10.66
N ASN A 7 25.81 33.52 10.10
CA ASN A 7 25.87 32.14 9.58
C ASN A 7 25.74 31.09 10.69
N ALA A 8 26.32 31.32 11.88
CA ALA A 8 26.14 30.45 13.04
C ALA A 8 24.70 30.43 13.53
N ARG A 9 24.00 31.58 13.49
CA ARG A 9 22.58 31.69 13.86
C ARG A 9 21.65 31.05 12.82
N VAL A 10 22.03 31.04 11.54
CA VAL A 10 21.31 30.39 10.44
C VAL A 10 21.52 28.86 10.43
N ALA A 11 22.72 28.38 10.72
CA ALA A 11 23.00 26.94 10.84
C ALA A 11 22.28 26.27 12.02
N ASP A 12 21.84 27.09 12.98
CA ASP A 12 21.14 26.65 14.19
C ASP A 12 19.62 26.91 14.07
N ILE A 13 19.06 27.08 12.87
CA ILE A 13 17.62 27.13 12.67
C ILE A 13 17.09 25.71 12.51
N VAL A 14 16.10 25.32 13.32
CA VAL A 14 15.36 24.09 13.08
C VAL A 14 14.26 24.42 12.08
N ASP A 15 14.30 23.75 10.93
CA ASP A 15 13.25 23.93 9.94
C ASP A 15 11.92 23.37 10.46
N PRO A 16 10.82 24.13 10.33
CA PRO A 16 9.51 23.62 10.70
C PRO A 16 9.11 22.49 9.74
N PRO A 17 8.30 21.51 10.20
CA PRO A 17 7.89 20.40 9.35
C PRO A 17 7.21 20.85 8.05
N ARG A 18 7.54 20.16 6.95
CA ARG A 18 7.10 20.58 5.60
C ARG A 18 5.59 20.48 5.43
N SER A 19 4.97 19.50 6.08
CA SER A 19 3.53 19.23 6.10
C SER A 19 2.70 20.33 6.77
N TRP A 20 3.33 21.21 7.56
CA TRP A 20 2.61 22.25 8.30
C TRP A 20 2.18 23.43 7.42
N ARG A 21 1.04 24.03 7.78
CA ARG A 21 0.52 25.26 7.15
C ARG A 21 1.40 26.46 7.49
N LYS A 22 1.31 27.52 6.69
CA LYS A 22 2.21 28.69 6.78
C LYS A 22 2.13 29.40 8.14
N ASP A 23 0.93 29.52 8.70
CA ASP A 23 0.65 30.05 10.04
C ASP A 23 1.31 29.21 11.14
N MET A 24 1.21 27.88 11.05
CA MET A 24 1.83 26.95 11.99
C MET A 24 3.36 27.00 11.92
N LYS A 25 3.92 27.10 10.70
CA LYS A 25 5.37 27.30 10.49
C LYS A 25 5.85 28.61 11.13
N ALA A 26 5.07 29.69 11.00
CA ALA A 26 5.40 30.96 11.64
C ALA A 26 5.32 30.88 13.19
N ALA A 27 4.34 30.17 13.73
CA ALA A 27 4.23 29.92 15.17
C ALA A 27 5.40 29.07 15.69
N PHE A 28 5.80 28.04 14.95
CA PHE A 28 6.93 27.18 15.30
C PHE A 28 8.24 27.95 15.46
N LEU A 29 8.53 28.87 14.54
CA LEU A 29 9.74 29.69 14.59
C LEU A 29 9.78 30.65 15.78
N ARG A 30 8.63 30.91 16.42
CA ARG A 30 8.54 31.70 17.67
C ARG A 30 8.76 30.86 18.93
N LEU A 31 8.75 29.53 18.83
CA LEU A 31 8.95 28.66 19.98
C LEU A 31 10.40 28.72 20.47
N PRO A 32 10.64 28.52 21.79
CA PRO A 32 11.95 28.21 22.33
C PRO A 32 12.62 27.05 21.60
N ARG A 33 13.95 27.08 21.55
CA ARG A 33 14.72 26.18 20.69
C ARG A 33 14.54 24.70 21.02
N ASP A 34 14.49 24.36 22.30
CA ASP A 34 14.33 22.97 22.73
C ASP A 34 12.98 22.41 22.29
N LEU A 35 11.94 23.24 22.31
CA LEU A 35 10.63 22.87 21.79
C LEU A 35 10.66 22.70 20.27
N GLN A 36 11.36 23.57 19.53
CA GLN A 36 11.53 23.38 18.09
C GLN A 36 12.20 22.02 17.78
N ARG A 37 13.28 21.68 18.49
CA ARG A 37 13.97 20.38 18.33
C ARG A 37 13.06 19.20 18.68
N TYR A 38 12.32 19.30 19.78
CA TYR A 38 11.37 18.28 20.21
C TYR A 38 10.29 18.03 19.15
N PHE A 39 9.61 19.09 18.70
CA PHE A 39 8.55 18.98 17.71
C PHE A 39 9.06 18.50 16.35
N ALA A 40 10.23 18.97 15.90
CA ALA A 40 10.83 18.51 14.65
C ALA A 40 11.18 17.01 14.69
N ALA A 41 11.75 16.53 15.81
CA ALA A 41 12.06 15.11 15.99
C ALA A 41 10.79 14.25 16.03
N HIS A 42 9.78 14.69 16.79
CA HIS A 42 8.50 14.01 16.91
C HIS A 42 7.77 13.94 15.56
N GLU A 43 7.71 15.04 14.82
CA GLU A 43 7.04 15.05 13.52
C GLU A 43 7.76 14.19 12.50
N LYS A 44 9.11 14.17 12.50
CA LYS A 44 9.90 13.28 11.66
C LYS A 44 9.57 11.79 11.93
N GLN A 45 9.46 11.42 13.21
CA GLN A 45 9.09 10.06 13.60
C GLN A 45 7.65 9.72 13.18
N ARG A 46 6.72 10.67 13.38
CA ARG A 46 5.33 10.53 12.96
C ARG A 46 5.21 10.34 11.44
N GLU A 47 5.86 11.18 10.65
CA GLU A 47 5.87 11.09 9.19
C GLU A 47 6.45 9.75 8.72
N ALA A 48 7.55 9.29 9.29
CA ALA A 48 8.13 7.98 8.98
C ALA A 48 7.17 6.83 9.30
N THR A 49 6.45 6.91 10.42
CA THR A 49 5.49 5.90 10.86
C THR A 49 4.29 5.84 9.92
N ILE A 50 3.74 7.00 9.55
CA ILE A 50 2.62 7.10 8.59
C ILE A 50 3.05 6.60 7.22
N ALA A 51 4.23 7.00 6.74
CA ALA A 51 4.75 6.55 5.44
C ALA A 51 4.88 5.03 5.39
N ARG A 52 5.41 4.41 6.46
CA ARG A 52 5.51 2.95 6.58
C ARG A 52 4.13 2.29 6.56
N ALA A 53 3.18 2.77 7.38
CA ALA A 53 1.82 2.22 7.43
C ALA A 53 1.10 2.31 6.06
N LEU A 54 1.27 3.42 5.34
CA LEU A 54 0.69 3.58 4.01
C LEU A 54 1.33 2.65 2.97
N SER A 55 2.64 2.44 3.03
CA SER A 55 3.34 1.47 2.17
C SER A 55 2.85 0.06 2.45
N GLU A 56 2.79 -0.34 3.73
CA GLU A 56 2.32 -1.68 4.13
C GLU A 56 0.87 -1.92 3.69
N ARG A 57 -0.01 -0.92 3.84
CA ARG A 57 -1.37 -0.97 3.31
C ARG A 57 -1.39 -1.13 1.80
N ALA A 58 -0.61 -0.35 1.06
CA ALA A 58 -0.57 -0.42 -0.39
C ALA A 58 -0.11 -1.81 -0.87
N ASP A 59 0.89 -2.39 -0.20
CA ASP A 59 1.39 -3.73 -0.53
C ASP A 59 0.39 -4.83 -0.17
N ALA A 60 -0.32 -4.69 0.96
CA ALA A 60 -1.40 -5.61 1.33
C ALA A 60 -2.53 -5.61 0.28
N VAL A 61 -2.94 -4.42 -0.19
CA VAL A 61 -3.95 -4.28 -1.24
C VAL A 61 -3.50 -4.95 -2.54
N LYS A 62 -2.25 -4.73 -2.97
CA LYS A 62 -1.71 -5.40 -4.17
C LYS A 62 -1.70 -6.91 -4.05
N LYS A 63 -1.31 -7.44 -2.88
CA LYS A 63 -1.30 -8.89 -2.62
C LYS A 63 -2.71 -9.47 -2.66
N LEU A 64 -3.69 -8.78 -2.05
CA LEU A 64 -5.09 -9.18 -2.06
C LEU A 64 -5.63 -9.25 -3.50
N GLN A 65 -5.42 -8.20 -4.30
CA GLN A 65 -5.82 -8.18 -5.71
C GLN A 65 -5.20 -9.32 -6.51
N ALA A 66 -3.92 -9.64 -6.26
CA ALA A 66 -3.26 -10.77 -6.92
C ALA A 66 -3.84 -12.13 -6.50
N VAL A 67 -4.27 -12.28 -5.25
CA VAL A 67 -4.95 -13.49 -4.77
C VAL A 67 -6.34 -13.60 -5.39
N GLU A 68 -7.12 -12.52 -5.40
CA GLU A 68 -8.46 -12.46 -6.01
C GLU A 68 -8.40 -12.82 -7.50
N ALA A 69 -7.45 -12.26 -8.25
CA ALA A 69 -7.26 -12.58 -9.66
C ALA A 69 -6.90 -14.07 -9.89
N LYS A 70 -6.06 -14.65 -9.04
CA LYS A 70 -5.73 -16.09 -9.10
C LYS A 70 -6.91 -16.97 -8.74
N LEU A 71 -7.72 -16.56 -7.77
CA LEU A 71 -8.93 -17.28 -7.36
C LEU A 71 -9.92 -17.33 -8.52
N SER A 72 -10.26 -16.17 -9.09
CA SER A 72 -11.15 -16.08 -10.26
C SER A 72 -10.64 -16.91 -11.44
N ALA A 73 -9.35 -16.85 -11.75
CA ALA A 73 -8.77 -17.68 -12.82
C ALA A 73 -8.86 -19.19 -12.53
N THR A 74 -8.80 -19.59 -11.26
CA THR A 74 -8.95 -20.99 -10.84
C THR A 74 -10.40 -21.44 -10.93
N GLU A 75 -11.35 -20.60 -10.50
CA GLU A 75 -12.79 -20.83 -10.63
C GLU A 75 -13.16 -21.03 -12.10
N ASP A 76 -12.72 -20.14 -13.00
CA ASP A 76 -12.94 -20.29 -14.44
C ASP A 76 -12.38 -21.61 -15.00
N ARG A 77 -11.23 -22.08 -14.48
CA ARG A 77 -10.63 -23.36 -14.89
C ARG A 77 -11.44 -24.54 -14.37
N LEU A 78 -11.94 -24.46 -13.14
CA LEU A 78 -12.78 -25.49 -12.55
C LEU A 78 -14.10 -25.64 -13.32
N ASP A 79 -14.76 -24.53 -13.63
CA ASP A 79 -16.01 -24.52 -14.41
C ASP A 79 -15.80 -25.15 -15.80
N ARG A 80 -14.69 -24.79 -16.47
CA ARG A 80 -14.32 -25.40 -17.74
C ARG A 80 -14.06 -26.91 -17.61
N ALA A 81 -13.35 -27.35 -16.57
CA ALA A 81 -13.07 -28.76 -16.34
C ALA A 81 -14.35 -29.56 -16.08
N GLN A 82 -15.27 -29.04 -15.26
CA GLN A 82 -16.57 -29.64 -14.99
C GLN A 82 -17.41 -29.74 -16.27
N ALA A 83 -17.43 -28.70 -17.09
CA ALA A 83 -18.12 -28.71 -18.37
C ALA A 83 -17.55 -29.77 -19.34
N GLN A 84 -16.24 -30.01 -19.31
CA GLN A 84 -15.62 -31.07 -20.12
C GLN A 84 -15.95 -32.46 -19.62
N LEU A 85 -15.94 -32.68 -18.29
CA LEU A 85 -16.37 -33.95 -17.69
C LEU A 85 -17.82 -34.28 -18.05
N ALA A 86 -18.74 -33.31 -17.91
CA ALA A 86 -20.14 -33.49 -18.28
C ALA A 86 -20.34 -33.79 -19.78
N LYS A 87 -19.48 -33.24 -20.66
CA LYS A 87 -19.50 -33.60 -22.09
C LYS A 87 -19.02 -35.02 -22.33
N HIS A 88 -17.94 -35.43 -21.66
CA HIS A 88 -17.40 -36.79 -21.77
C HIS A 88 -18.39 -37.84 -21.28
N GLU A 89 -19.07 -37.60 -20.16
CA GLU A 89 -20.11 -38.50 -19.63
C GLU A 89 -21.28 -38.67 -20.61
N LYS A 90 -21.76 -37.57 -21.20
CA LYS A 90 -22.81 -37.63 -22.23
C LYS A 90 -22.37 -38.38 -23.49
N ALA A 91 -21.12 -38.17 -23.92
CA ALA A 91 -20.58 -38.87 -25.08
C ALA A 91 -20.46 -40.39 -24.82
N ASN A 92 -20.04 -40.79 -23.62
CA ASN A 92 -19.91 -42.20 -23.24
C ASN A 92 -21.27 -42.90 -23.14
N GLY A 93 -22.26 -42.28 -22.48
CA GLY A 93 -23.61 -42.85 -22.38
C GLY A 93 -24.33 -42.98 -23.74
N ASN A 94 -24.03 -42.09 -24.69
CA ASN A 94 -24.57 -42.20 -26.05
C ASN A 94 -23.90 -43.30 -26.90
N ALA A 95 -22.65 -43.67 -26.57
CA ALA A 95 -21.96 -44.77 -27.21
C ALA A 95 -22.50 -46.12 -26.72
N GLU A 96 -22.67 -46.28 -25.40
CA GLU A 96 -23.22 -47.52 -24.81
C GLU A 96 -24.65 -47.82 -25.29
N ASN A 97 -25.47 -46.79 -25.52
CA ASN A 97 -26.85 -46.96 -25.99
C ASN A 97 -26.95 -47.28 -27.51
N LYS A 98 -25.87 -47.09 -28.27
CA LYS A 98 -25.80 -47.45 -29.70
C LYS A 98 -25.38 -48.91 -29.93
N ASP A 99 -24.68 -49.51 -28.98
CA ASP A 99 -24.21 -50.90 -29.05
C ASP A 99 -25.15 -51.91 -28.36
N ALA A 100 -26.29 -51.44 -27.80
CA ALA A 100 -27.33 -52.32 -27.28
C ALA A 100 -28.10 -53.00 -28.44
N PRO A 101 -28.13 -54.34 -28.53
CA PRO A 101 -28.88 -55.03 -29.58
C PRO A 101 -30.40 -54.81 -29.39
N ALA A 102 -31.07 -54.51 -30.50
CA ALA A 102 -32.52 -54.31 -30.60
C ALA A 102 -33.32 -55.60 -30.37
#